data_AF-A0A925XPX0-F1
#
_entry.id   AF-A0A925XPX0-F1
#
_cell.length_a   1.000
_cell.length_b   1.000
_cell.length_c   1.000
_cell.angle_alpha   90.00
_cell.angle_beta   90.00
_cell.angle_gamma   90.00
#
_symmetry.space_group_name_H-M   'P 1'
#
loop_
_entity.id
_entity.type
_entity.pdbx_description
1 polymer ?
#
loop_
_entity_poly.entity_id
_entity_poly.type
_entity_poly.pdbx_seq_one_letter_code
_entity_poly.pdbx_strand_id
1 'polypeptide(L)'
;MLKPANKRRALPVTAMVITSFGLLLGSGGNTFAQQSQRVLAAPAAQPADAGLRVLESAFWVCDYVATTRGNSDISTCTAVYEALKERKFAGDFDALVSWWQQNKVAQHRNVAVADSQGE
;
A
#
# COMPACT_ATOMS: atom_id res chain seq x y z
N MET A 1 -39.12 15.12 17.88
CA MET A 1 -37.75 15.65 18.11
C MET A 1 -36.84 15.10 17.01
N LEU A 2 -36.22 16.00 16.25
CA LEU A 2 -35.58 15.74 14.95
C LEU A 2 -34.12 15.26 15.09
N LYS A 3 -33.73 14.37 14.19
CA LYS A 3 -32.43 13.72 14.01
C LYS A 3 -31.37 14.73 13.52
N PRO A 4 -30.16 14.82 14.10
CA PRO A 4 -29.14 15.73 13.59
C PRO A 4 -28.51 15.18 12.30
N ALA A 5 -28.48 16.05 11.28
CA ALA A 5 -27.94 15.80 9.95
C ALA A 5 -26.40 15.82 9.94
N ASN A 6 -25.80 14.77 9.40
CA ASN A 6 -24.37 14.58 9.21
C ASN A 6 -23.88 15.43 8.01
N LYS A 7 -23.12 16.51 8.29
CA LYS A 7 -22.56 17.42 7.28
C LYS A 7 -21.28 16.82 6.69
N ARG A 8 -21.37 16.27 5.48
CA ARG A 8 -20.22 15.95 4.63
C ARG A 8 -19.52 17.25 4.23
N ARG A 9 -18.27 17.43 4.64
CA ARG A 9 -17.43 18.57 4.23
C ARG A 9 -16.77 18.23 2.89
N ALA A 10 -17.24 18.87 1.82
CA ALA A 10 -16.54 18.95 0.55
C ALA A 10 -15.59 20.17 0.60
N LEU A 11 -14.30 19.95 0.34
CA LEU A 11 -13.32 21.02 0.14
C LEU A 11 -13.15 21.23 -1.36
N PRO A 12 -13.50 22.40 -1.93
CA PRO A 12 -13.09 22.76 -3.27
C PRO A 12 -11.63 23.25 -3.24
N VAL A 13 -10.77 22.56 -3.99
CA VAL A 13 -9.41 23.01 -4.32
C VAL A 13 -9.55 24.13 -5.35
N THR A 14 -9.64 25.37 -4.89
CA THR A 14 -9.63 26.54 -5.77
C THR A 14 -8.17 26.89 -6.10
N ALA A 15 -7.84 26.69 -7.36
CA ALA A 15 -6.62 27.21 -7.98
C ALA A 15 -6.52 28.73 -7.77
N MET A 16 -5.36 29.21 -7.31
CA MET A 16 -5.04 30.63 -7.31
C MET A 16 -3.71 30.84 -8.02
N VAL A 17 -3.82 31.09 -9.33
CA VAL A 17 -2.77 31.67 -10.15
C VAL A 17 -2.77 33.16 -9.85
N ILE A 18 -1.70 33.69 -9.26
CA ILE A 18 -1.43 35.14 -9.24
C ILE A 18 0.00 35.36 -9.69
N THR A 19 0.10 35.77 -10.95
CA THR A 19 1.23 36.48 -11.55
C THR A 19 1.38 37.85 -10.89
N SER A 20 2.59 38.20 -10.46
CA SER A 20 3.02 39.60 -10.34
C SER A 20 4.53 39.72 -10.57
N PHE A 21 4.81 40.27 -11.75
CA PHE A 21 6.07 40.82 -12.24
C PHE A 21 6.45 42.05 -11.42
N GLY A 22 7.74 42.25 -11.08
CA GLY A 22 8.16 43.48 -10.39
C GLY A 22 9.61 43.56 -9.92
N LEU A 23 10.53 43.56 -10.88
CA LEU A 23 11.87 44.20 -10.93
C LEU A 23 12.53 44.70 -9.61
N LEU A 24 13.69 44.13 -9.26
CA LEU A 24 14.77 44.83 -8.56
C LEU A 24 16.11 44.44 -9.18
N LEU A 25 16.79 45.44 -9.76
CA LEU A 25 18.13 45.34 -10.32
C LEU A 25 19.16 45.15 -9.21
N GLY A 26 20.09 44.21 -9.42
CA GLY A 26 21.27 44.03 -8.58
C GLY A 26 22.33 43.22 -9.33
N SER A 27 23.10 43.88 -10.19
CA SER A 27 24.26 43.30 -10.85
C SER A 27 25.45 43.26 -9.90
N GLY A 28 25.87 42.07 -9.47
CA GLY A 28 27.08 41.86 -8.70
C GLY A 28 27.43 40.39 -8.67
N GLY A 29 28.28 39.95 -9.58
CA GLY A 29 28.67 38.56 -9.75
C GLY A 29 29.47 38.01 -8.56
N ASN A 30 29.14 36.79 -8.18
CA ASN A 30 30.11 35.70 -7.99
C ASN A 30 29.35 34.38 -8.13
N THR A 31 29.62 33.69 -9.24
CA THR A 31 29.24 32.31 -9.48
C THR A 31 29.93 31.40 -8.46
N PHE A 32 29.16 30.89 -7.50
CA PHE A 32 29.36 29.54 -6.99
C PHE A 32 28.07 28.77 -7.23
N ALA A 33 28.14 27.84 -8.18
CA ALA A 33 27.13 26.82 -8.34
C ALA A 33 27.05 26.03 -7.02
N GLN A 34 26.00 26.27 -6.22
CA GLN A 34 25.60 25.34 -5.15
C GLN A 34 24.91 24.15 -5.80
N GLN A 35 25.72 23.36 -6.50
CA GLN A 35 25.37 22.05 -7.03
C GLN A 35 25.75 21.01 -5.97
N SER A 36 24.84 20.05 -5.76
CA SER A 36 24.95 18.90 -4.87
C SER A 36 24.60 19.13 -3.40
N GLN A 37 23.30 19.07 -3.09
CA GLN A 37 22.76 18.13 -2.09
C GLN A 37 21.22 18.20 -2.04
N ARG A 38 20.57 17.79 -3.14
CA ARG A 38 19.48 16.85 -2.96
C ARG A 38 20.09 15.49 -3.24
N VAL A 39 20.62 14.87 -2.19
CA VAL A 39 20.50 13.42 -2.12
C VAL A 39 19.01 13.19 -2.29
N LEU A 40 18.58 12.83 -3.51
CA LEU A 40 17.36 12.06 -3.64
C LEU A 40 17.61 10.92 -2.65
N ALA A 41 16.94 10.97 -1.50
CA ALA A 41 16.74 9.78 -0.73
C ALA A 41 16.09 8.84 -1.74
N ALA A 42 16.89 7.94 -2.33
CA ALA A 42 16.36 6.80 -3.04
C ALA A 42 15.32 6.23 -2.08
N PRO A 43 14.06 6.03 -2.50
CA PRO A 43 13.09 5.40 -1.62
C PRO A 43 13.77 4.13 -1.15
N ALA A 44 14.02 4.04 0.17
CA ALA A 44 14.79 2.96 0.74
C ALA A 44 14.19 1.68 0.18
N ALA A 45 14.96 0.97 -0.65
CA ALA A 45 14.50 -0.25 -1.27
C ALA A 45 14.12 -1.15 -0.10
N GLN A 46 12.82 -1.30 0.16
CA GLN A 46 12.37 -2.18 1.21
C GLN A 46 12.95 -3.56 0.85
N PRO A 47 13.58 -4.27 1.80
CA PRO A 47 14.13 -5.57 1.50
C PRO A 47 13.03 -6.40 0.86
N ALA A 48 13.33 -7.01 -0.30
CA ALA A 48 12.34 -7.70 -1.11
C ALA A 48 11.54 -8.72 -0.28
N ASP A 49 12.19 -9.31 0.71
CA ASP A 49 11.65 -10.23 1.72
C ASP A 49 10.57 -9.60 2.61
N ALA A 50 10.73 -8.34 3.03
CA ALA A 50 9.69 -7.65 3.81
C ALA A 50 8.43 -7.46 2.98
N GLY A 51 8.57 -7.08 1.70
CA GLY A 51 7.44 -6.97 0.79
C GLY A 51 6.76 -8.31 0.51
N LEU A 52 7.54 -9.40 0.42
CA LEU A 52 7.01 -10.75 0.24
C LEU A 52 6.22 -11.21 1.48
N ARG A 53 6.76 -11.02 2.68
CA ARG A 53 6.06 -11.36 3.94
C ARG A 53 4.74 -10.63 4.10
N VAL A 54 4.66 -9.36 3.68
CA VAL A 54 3.42 -8.59 3.68
C VAL A 54 2.39 -9.21 2.72
N LEU A 55 2.80 -9.59 1.51
CA LEU A 55 1.92 -10.26 0.54
C LEU A 55 1.41 -11.60 1.06
N GLU A 56 2.29 -12.41 1.65
CA GLU A 56 1.88 -13.69 2.26
C GLU A 56 0.87 -13.49 3.38
N SER A 57 1.12 -12.52 4.27
CA SER A 57 0.21 -12.24 5.38
C SER A 57 -1.16 -11.79 4.87
N ALA A 58 -1.19 -10.89 3.87
CA ALA A 58 -2.42 -10.42 3.25
C ALA A 58 -3.17 -11.55 2.52
N PHE A 59 -2.44 -12.43 1.84
CA PHE A 59 -3.02 -13.61 1.18
C PHE A 59 -3.74 -14.51 2.18
N TRP A 60 -3.11 -14.80 3.32
CA TRP A 60 -3.73 -15.66 4.33
C TRP A 60 -4.97 -15.05 4.97
N VAL A 61 -5.00 -13.73 5.16
CA VAL A 61 -6.21 -13.01 5.61
C VAL A 61 -7.32 -13.15 4.56
N CYS A 62 -7.02 -12.90 3.29
CA CYS A 62 -7.96 -13.04 2.19
C CYS A 62 -8.55 -14.46 2.09
N ASP A 63 -7.70 -15.48 2.11
CA ASP A 63 -8.12 -16.89 2.03
C ASP A 63 -8.96 -17.31 3.26
N TYR A 64 -8.57 -16.86 4.45
CA TYR A 64 -9.32 -17.12 5.68
C TYR A 64 -10.72 -16.49 5.63
N VAL A 65 -10.82 -15.20 5.29
CA VAL A 65 -12.11 -14.49 5.21
C VAL A 65 -13.00 -15.09 4.13
N ALA A 66 -12.45 -15.38 2.94
CA ALA A 66 -13.20 -16.01 1.87
C ALA A 66 -13.72 -17.40 2.28
N THR A 67 -12.89 -18.21 2.98
CA THR A 67 -13.26 -19.56 3.41
C THR A 67 -14.27 -19.55 4.56
N THR A 68 -14.15 -18.63 5.53
CA THR A 68 -14.91 -18.70 6.79
C THR A 68 -16.13 -17.77 6.84
N ARG A 69 -16.07 -16.63 6.15
CA ARG A 69 -17.12 -15.59 6.17
C ARG A 69 -17.82 -15.44 4.82
N GLY A 70 -17.19 -15.90 3.74
CA GLY A 70 -17.76 -15.88 2.38
C GLY A 70 -17.81 -14.49 1.73
N ASN A 71 -17.23 -13.46 2.35
CA ASN A 71 -17.30 -12.07 1.89
C ASN A 71 -15.95 -11.34 1.97
N SER A 72 -15.00 -11.73 1.12
CA SER A 72 -13.75 -10.98 0.94
C SER A 72 -13.91 -9.83 -0.07
N ASP A 73 -13.11 -8.77 0.06
CA ASP A 73 -12.91 -7.81 -1.04
C ASP A 73 -12.17 -8.50 -2.20
N ILE A 74 -12.94 -8.98 -3.17
CA ILE A 74 -12.45 -9.77 -4.31
C ILE A 74 -11.38 -9.00 -5.09
N SER A 75 -11.52 -7.68 -5.23
CA SER A 75 -10.59 -6.87 -6.02
C SER A 75 -9.20 -6.83 -5.38
N THR A 76 -9.16 -6.53 -4.07
CA THR A 76 -7.93 -6.51 -3.28
C THR A 76 -7.32 -7.90 -3.18
N CYS A 77 -8.13 -8.92 -2.89
CA CYS A 77 -7.62 -10.28 -2.72
C CYS A 77 -7.09 -10.89 -4.01
N THR A 78 -7.70 -10.58 -5.16
CA THR A 78 -7.15 -10.96 -6.47
C THR A 78 -5.79 -10.30 -6.71
N ALA A 79 -5.65 -9.01 -6.43
CA ALA A 79 -4.37 -8.31 -6.61
C ALA A 79 -3.25 -8.89 -5.72
N VAL A 80 -3.57 -9.23 -4.47
CA VAL A 80 -2.62 -9.88 -3.55
C VAL A 80 -2.24 -11.28 -4.05
N TYR A 81 -3.22 -12.06 -4.49
CA TYR A 81 -3.01 -13.39 -5.04
C TYR A 81 -2.07 -13.36 -6.25
N GLU A 82 -2.33 -12.50 -7.24
CA GLU A 82 -1.50 -12.38 -8.42
C GLU A 82 -0.08 -11.91 -8.07
N ALA A 83 0.05 -10.90 -7.20
CA ALA A 83 1.35 -10.41 -6.76
C ALA A 83 2.16 -11.47 -6.00
N LEU A 84 1.51 -12.31 -5.18
CA LEU A 84 2.16 -13.40 -4.45
C LEU A 84 2.59 -14.51 -5.42
N LYS A 85 1.73 -14.89 -6.37
CA LYS A 85 2.03 -15.88 -7.40
C LYS A 85 3.28 -15.48 -8.19
N GLU A 86 3.32 -14.25 -8.67
CA GLU A 86 4.46 -13.76 -9.45
C GLU A 86 5.74 -13.68 -8.62
N ARG A 87 5.68 -13.17 -7.39
CA ARG A 87 6.90 -12.89 -6.61
C ARG A 87 7.47 -14.10 -5.87
N LYS A 88 6.62 -15.01 -5.39
CA LYS A 88 7.05 -16.17 -4.60
C LYS A 88 7.26 -17.41 -5.46
N PHE A 89 6.41 -17.58 -6.46
CA PHE A 89 6.33 -18.79 -7.27
C PHE A 89 6.73 -18.55 -8.73
N ALA A 90 7.24 -17.35 -9.07
CA ALA A 90 7.61 -16.99 -10.43
C ALA A 90 6.47 -17.23 -11.45
N GLY A 91 5.22 -17.02 -11.01
CA GLY A 91 4.02 -17.22 -11.82
C GLY A 91 3.48 -18.67 -11.83
N ASP A 92 4.19 -19.63 -11.22
CA ASP A 92 3.77 -21.03 -11.17
C ASP A 92 2.56 -21.22 -10.24
N PHE A 93 1.41 -21.48 -10.87
CA PHE A 93 0.15 -21.72 -10.17
C PHE A 93 0.15 -23.04 -9.38
N ASP A 94 0.71 -24.11 -9.93
CA ASP A 94 0.68 -25.42 -9.30
C ASP A 94 1.57 -25.44 -8.06
N ALA A 95 2.72 -24.75 -8.11
CA ALA A 95 3.58 -24.51 -6.96
C ALA A 95 2.83 -23.73 -5.85
N LEU A 96 2.08 -22.68 -6.22
CA LEU A 96 1.26 -21.93 -5.28
C LEU A 96 0.20 -22.82 -4.63
N VAL A 97 -0.54 -23.59 -5.41
CA VAL A 97 -1.62 -24.47 -4.91
C VAL A 97 -1.05 -25.54 -3.99
N SER A 98 0.05 -26.18 -4.37
CA SER A 98 0.72 -27.19 -3.54
C SER A 98 1.18 -26.60 -2.20
N TRP A 99 1.79 -25.41 -2.22
CA TRP A 99 2.16 -24.69 -1.01
C TRP A 99 0.92 -24.34 -0.17
N TRP A 100 -0.14 -23.82 -0.79
CA TRP A 100 -1.36 -23.45 -0.10
C TRP A 100 -1.98 -24.64 0.64
N GLN A 101 -2.12 -25.79 -0.03
CA GLN A 101 -2.67 -27.01 0.57
C GLN A 101 -1.89 -27.46 1.81
N GLN A 102 -0.56 -27.40 1.74
CA GLN A 102 0.31 -27.79 2.86
C GLN A 102 0.23 -26.83 4.06
N ASN A 103 -0.05 -25.55 3.81
CA ASN A 103 0.07 -24.50 4.83
C ASN A 103 -1.30 -24.03 5.38
N LYS A 104 -2.40 -24.24 4.65
CA LYS A 104 -3.72 -23.64 4.92
C LYS A 104 -4.15 -23.79 6.37
N VAL A 105 -4.11 -25.01 6.91
CA VAL A 105 -4.60 -25.29 8.27
C VAL A 105 -3.83 -24.50 9.33
N ALA A 106 -2.49 -24.50 9.24
CA ALA A 106 -1.64 -23.79 10.19
C ALA A 106 -1.85 -22.27 10.09
N GLN A 107 -1.93 -21.75 8.87
CA GLN A 107 -2.05 -20.31 8.65
C GLN A 107 -3.44 -19.78 8.99
N HIS A 108 -4.51 -20.52 8.71
CA HIS A 108 -5.86 -20.17 9.16
C HIS A 108 -5.95 -20.12 10.69
N ARG A 109 -5.29 -21.04 11.40
CA ARG A 109 -5.22 -20.98 12.86
C ARG A 109 -4.51 -19.70 13.33
N ASN A 110 -3.39 -19.34 12.70
CA ASN A 110 -2.65 -18.13 13.05
C ASN A 110 -3.50 -16.87 12.84
N VAL A 111 -4.20 -16.79 11.70
CA VAL A 111 -5.11 -15.68 11.39
C VAL A 111 -6.26 -15.62 12.38
N ALA A 112 -6.89 -16.75 12.71
CA ALA A 112 -7.98 -16.81 13.68
C ALA A 112 -7.56 -16.32 15.07
N VAL A 113 -6.36 -16.68 15.53
CA VAL A 113 -5.81 -16.17 16.80
C VAL A 113 -5.58 -14.66 16.73
N ALA A 114 -4.99 -14.16 15.64
CA ALA A 114 -4.74 -12.72 15.46
C ALA A 114 -6.04 -11.90 15.40
N ASP A 115 -7.07 -12.42 14.71
CA ASP A 115 -8.41 -11.83 14.61
C ASP A 115 -9.05 -11.69 16.00
N SER A 116 -8.98 -12.73 16.84
CA SER A 116 -9.51 -12.70 18.21
C SER A 116 -8.80 -11.74 19.18
N GLN A 117 -7.59 -11.27 18.84
CA GLN A 117 -6.81 -10.35 19.66
C GLN A 117 -6.97 -8.88 19.24
N GLY A 118 -7.64 -8.63 18.11
CA GLY A 118 -7.87 -7.28 17.57
C GLY A 118 -9.22 -6.67 17.92
N GLU A 119 -10.05 -7.39 18.69
CA GLU A 119 -11.34 -6.94 19.26
C GLU A 119 -11.18 -6.43 20.70
#